data_AF-A0AAP3A802-F1
#
_entry.id   AF-A0AAP3A802-F1
#
_cell.length_a   1.000
_cell.length_b   1.000
_cell.length_c   1.000
_cell.angle_alpha   90.00
_cell.angle_beta   90.00
_cell.angle_gamma   90.00
#
_symmetry.space_group_name_H-M   'P 1'
#
loop_
_entity.id
_entity.type
_entity.pdbx_description
1 polymer ?
#
loop_
_entity_poly.entity_id
_entity_poly.type
_entity_poly.pdbx_seq_one_letter_code
_entity_poly.pdbx_strand_id
1 'polypeptide(L)'
;HKGGALEEWINLIRENVHGWAQTFALSASFASMLLVPAGMDVGMFHFHGVSTTGKTLLLMLAASVHGDGSEPGSGGNVNIIRWNTT
;
A
#
# COMPACT_ATOMS: atom_id res chain seq x y z
N HIS A 1 10.78 -11.91 -7.93
CA HIS A 1 10.08 -11.38 -6.75
C HIS A 1 10.56 -12.19 -5.55
N LYS A 2 11.42 -11.63 -4.70
CA LYS A 2 11.79 -12.29 -3.44
C LYS A 2 10.65 -12.04 -2.47
N GLY A 3 9.60 -12.84 -2.58
CA GLY A 3 8.62 -12.95 -1.52
C GLY A 3 9.37 -13.41 -0.27
N GLY A 4 9.43 -12.56 0.76
CA GLY A 4 9.33 -13.12 2.10
C GLY A 4 8.06 -13.98 2.11
N ALA A 5 8.10 -15.14 2.78
CA ALA A 5 6.97 -16.07 2.77
C ALA A 5 5.67 -15.31 3.11
N LEU A 6 4.54 -15.68 2.52
CA LEU A 6 3.24 -15.06 2.79
C LEU A 6 3.00 -14.91 4.32
N GLU A 7 3.48 -15.88 5.07
CA GLU A 7 3.48 -15.99 6.52
C GLU A 7 4.26 -14.85 7.19
N GLU A 8 5.42 -14.46 6.65
CA GLU A 8 6.18 -13.31 7.11
C GLU A 8 5.40 -12.02 6.91
N TRP A 9 4.79 -11.83 5.74
CA TRP A 9 3.94 -10.66 5.48
C TRP A 9 2.71 -10.62 6.41
N ILE A 10 2.06 -11.77 6.64
CA ILE A 10 0.96 -11.90 7.59
C ILE A 10 1.43 -11.56 9.02
N ASN A 11 2.59 -12.05 9.44
CA ASN A 11 3.15 -11.78 10.76
C ASN A 11 3.45 -10.29 10.92
N LEU A 12 4.07 -9.65 9.93
CA LEU A 12 4.32 -8.20 9.94
C LEU A 12 3.02 -7.39 10.07
N ILE A 13 1.95 -7.80 9.39
CA ILE A 13 0.64 -7.16 9.55
C ILE A 13 0.12 -7.33 10.97
N ARG A 14 0.11 -8.56 11.49
CA ARG A 14 -0.37 -8.85 12.86
C ARG A 14 0.38 -8.03 13.91
N GLU A 15 1.69 -7.86 13.71
CA GLU A 15 2.56 -7.18 14.66
C GLU A 15 2.51 -5.65 14.56
N ASN A 16 2.18 -5.07 13.40
CA ASN A 16 2.35 -3.64 13.16
C ASN A 16 1.06 -2.88 12.80
N VAL A 17 -0.03 -3.57 12.44
CA VAL A 17 -1.29 -2.95 12.01
C VAL A 17 -2.28 -2.87 13.18
N HIS A 18 -2.26 -1.74 13.90
CA HIS A 18 -3.10 -1.52 15.09
C HIS A 18 -4.08 -0.34 14.96
N GLY A 19 -3.94 0.46 13.91
CA GLY A 19 -4.69 1.70 13.73
C GLY A 19 -5.70 1.64 12.60
N TRP A 20 -6.69 2.53 12.67
CA TRP A 20 -7.73 2.66 11.65
C TRP A 20 -7.15 3.02 10.28
N ALA A 21 -6.09 3.84 10.22
CA ALA A 21 -5.52 4.29 8.95
C ALA A 21 -4.80 3.16 8.20
N GLN A 22 -4.03 2.33 8.93
CA GLN A 22 -3.40 1.13 8.38
C GLN A 22 -4.45 0.12 7.91
N THR A 23 -5.47 -0.11 8.74
CA THR A 23 -6.59 -1.01 8.41
C THR A 23 -7.34 -0.53 7.18
N PHE A 24 -7.61 0.78 7.08
CA PHE A 24 -8.23 1.39 5.91
C PHE A 24 -7.37 1.21 4.65
N ALA A 25 -6.05 1.44 4.74
CA ALA A 25 -5.14 1.28 3.61
C ALA A 25 -5.15 -0.17 3.07
N LEU A 26 -5.12 -1.17 3.95
CA LEU A 26 -5.25 -2.58 3.56
C LEU A 26 -6.62 -2.89 2.95
N SER A 27 -7.70 -2.46 3.60
CA SER A 27 -9.07 -2.69 3.11
C SER A 27 -9.30 -2.08 1.73
N ALA A 28 -8.85 -0.84 1.51
CA ALA A 28 -8.93 -0.18 0.21
C ALA A 28 -8.12 -0.93 -0.85
N SER A 29 -6.94 -1.42 -0.48
CA SER A 29 -6.09 -2.18 -1.39
C SER A 29 -6.71 -3.53 -1.78
N PHE A 30 -7.29 -4.28 -0.83
CA PHE A 30 -8.03 -5.51 -1.14
C PHE A 30 -9.27 -5.24 -2.00
N ALA A 31 -10.03 -4.18 -1.68
CA ALA A 31 -11.22 -3.80 -2.44
C ALA A 31 -10.91 -3.44 -3.90
N SER A 32 -9.69 -2.97 -4.20
CA SER A 32 -9.28 -2.64 -5.58
C SER A 32 -9.40 -3.81 -6.56
N MET A 33 -9.22 -5.05 -6.08
CA MET A 33 -9.35 -6.27 -6.90
C MET A 33 -10.78 -6.51 -7.40
N LEU A 34 -11.77 -5.88 -6.76
CA LEU A 34 -13.19 -6.02 -7.09
C LEU A 34 -13.69 -4.93 -8.05
N LEU A 35 -12.94 -3.86 -8.29
CA LEU A 35 -13.40 -2.73 -9.10
C LEU A 35 -13.74 -3.14 -10.53
N VAL A 36 -12.83 -3.83 -11.22
CA VAL A 36 -13.04 -4.30 -12.60
C VAL A 36 -14.21 -5.28 -12.69
N PRO A 37 -14.30 -6.34 -11.86
CA PRO A 37 -15.48 -7.22 -11.85
C PRO A 37 -16.81 -6.52 -11.52
N ALA A 38 -16.78 -5.44 -10.73
CA ALA A 38 -17.96 -4.65 -10.39
C ALA A 38 -18.35 -3.62 -11.46
N GLY A 39 -17.62 -3.52 -12.58
CA GLY A 39 -17.88 -2.53 -13.62
C GLY A 39 -17.51 -1.10 -13.18
N MET A 40 -16.56 -0.95 -12.26
CA MET A 40 -16.05 0.32 -11.77
C MET A 40 -14.64 0.57 -12.31
N ASP A 41 -14.30 1.84 -12.55
CA ASP A 41 -12.98 2.23 -13.07
C ASP A 41 -11.90 2.23 -11.99
N VAL A 42 -11.78 3.33 -11.24
CA VAL A 42 -10.70 3.56 -10.27
C VAL A 42 -11.23 4.23 -9.00
N GLY A 43 -10.69 3.82 -7.86
CA GLY A 43 -10.81 4.55 -6.60
C GLY A 43 -9.48 5.21 -6.25
N MET A 44 -9.51 6.46 -5.80
CA MET A 44 -8.32 7.18 -5.32
C MET A 44 -8.53 7.67 -3.90
N PHE A 45 -7.52 7.46 -3.06
CA PHE A 45 -7.49 7.96 -1.69
C PHE A 45 -6.25 8.81 -1.47
N HIS A 46 -6.44 9.93 -0.78
CA HIS A 46 -5.36 10.85 -0.44
C HIS A 46 -5.15 10.86 1.08
N PHE A 47 -4.01 10.32 1.52
CA PHE A 47 -3.58 10.45 2.91
C PHE A 47 -2.96 11.83 3.14
N HIS A 48 -3.64 12.66 3.92
CA HIS A 48 -3.22 14.03 4.26
C HIS A 48 -2.91 14.16 5.75
N GLY A 49 -1.94 15.01 6.09
CA GLY A 49 -1.58 15.34 7.48
C GLY A 49 -0.17 15.92 7.58
N VAL A 50 0.22 16.35 8.79
CA VAL A 50 1.56 16.93 9.07
C VAL A 50 2.69 15.97 8.70
N SER A 51 3.91 16.48 8.49
CA SER A 51 5.05 15.63 8.10
C SER A 51 5.31 14.49 9.10
N THR A 52 5.89 13.38 8.63
CA THR A 52 6.29 12.23 9.47
C THR A 52 5.15 11.51 10.20
N THR A 53 3.90 11.67 9.75
CA THR A 53 2.74 10.94 10.31
C THR A 53 2.47 9.57 9.67
N GLY A 54 3.45 9.01 8.95
CA GLY A 54 3.31 7.69 8.35
C GLY A 54 2.53 7.64 7.02
N LYS A 55 2.24 8.77 6.36
CA LYS A 55 1.56 8.79 5.05
C LYS A 55 2.22 7.89 4.01
N THR A 56 3.55 7.97 3.88
CA THR A 56 4.33 7.12 2.97
C THR A 56 4.25 5.65 3.37
N LEU A 57 4.31 5.36 4.68
CA LEU A 57 4.15 3.99 5.19
C LEU A 57 2.76 3.41 4.88
N LEU A 58 1.70 4.22 4.91
CA LEU A 58 0.36 3.76 4.51
C LEU A 58 0.29 3.40 3.03
N LEU A 59 0.95 4.17 2.16
CA LEU A 59 1.06 3.85 0.74
C LEU A 59 1.87 2.57 0.50
N MET A 60 2.99 2.40 1.22
CA MET A 60 3.81 1.20 1.19
C MET A 60 3.05 -0.04 1.65
N LEU A 61 2.29 0.08 2.75
CA LEU A 61 1.44 -0.98 3.27
C LEU A 61 0.36 -1.38 2.26
N ALA A 62 -0.34 -0.41 1.66
CA ALA A 62 -1.35 -0.68 0.63
C ALA A 62 -0.73 -1.36 -0.61
N ALA A 63 0.41 -0.87 -1.09
CA ALA A 63 1.12 -1.42 -2.25
C ALA A 63 1.61 -2.86 -2.01
N SER A 64 1.96 -3.22 -0.76
CA SER A 64 2.43 -4.55 -0.40
C SER A 64 1.43 -5.68 -0.64
N VAL A 65 0.13 -5.36 -0.75
CA VAL A 65 -0.93 -6.33 -1.09
C VAL A 65 -0.80 -6.83 -2.53
N HIS A 66 -0.32 -5.98 -3.45
CA HIS A 66 -0.27 -6.28 -4.89
C HIS A 66 1.13 -6.60 -5.40
N GLY A 67 2.16 -6.42 -4.58
CA GLY A 67 3.55 -6.65 -4.96
C GLY A 67 4.53 -5.85 -4.14
N ASP A 68 5.51 -5.23 -4.81
CA ASP A 68 6.60 -4.52 -4.15
C ASP A 68 6.15 -3.15 -3.62
N GLY A 69 5.89 -3.09 -2.31
CA GLY A 69 5.58 -1.89 -1.55
C GLY A 69 6.78 -1.23 -0.87
N SER A 70 8.00 -1.48 -1.37
CA SER A 70 9.23 -0.87 -0.82
C SER A 70 9.24 0.66 -0.93
N GLU A 71 10.26 1.29 -0.35
CA GLU A 71 10.35 2.74 -0.32
C GLU A 71 10.30 3.33 -1.75
N PRO A 72 9.48 4.37 -2.00
CA PRO A 72 9.40 4.97 -3.32
C PRO A 72 10.78 5.46 -3.76
N GLY A 73 11.27 5.00 -4.91
CA GLY A 73 12.58 5.39 -5.43
C GLY A 73 13.78 4.56 -4.91
N SER A 74 13.56 3.46 -4.18
CA SER A 74 14.62 2.54 -3.74
C SER A 74 15.33 1.78 -4.87
N GLY A 75 14.93 1.99 -6.13
CA GLY A 75 15.43 1.26 -7.30
C GLY A 75 14.73 -0.09 -7.46
N GLY A 76 14.17 -0.36 -8.65
CA GLY A 76 13.39 -1.57 -8.97
C GLY A 76 11.97 -1.27 -9.49
N ASN A 77 11.20 -2.32 -9.81
CA ASN A 77 9.77 -2.23 -10.17
C ASN A 77 8.90 -2.09 -8.91
N VAL A 78 9.07 -1.00 -8.16
CA VAL A 78 8.27 -0.69 -6.97
C VAL A 78 6.93 -0.09 -7.40
N ASN A 79 5.83 -0.49 -6.76
CA ASN A 79 4.47 -0.07 -7.11
C ASN A 79 4.12 1.36 -6.67
N ILE A 80 5.09 2.14 -6.17
CA ILE A 80 4.89 3.48 -5.63
C ILE A 80 5.75 4.48 -6.40
N ILE A 81 5.08 5.49 -6.98
CA ILE A 81 5.69 6.50 -7.84
C ILE A 81 5.80 7.83 -7.08
N ARG A 82 6.92 8.54 -7.27
CA ARG A 82 7.08 9.93 -6.84
C ARG A 82 6.66 10.86 -7.97
N TRP A 83 5.82 11.85 -7.64
CA TRP A 83 5.39 12.89 -8.58
C TRP A 83 6.45 13.98 -8.74
N ASN A 84 7.63 13.63 -9.26
CA ASN A 84 8.74 14.56 -9.49
C ASN A 84 9.07 14.77 -10.98
N THR A 85 8.20 14.31 -11.87
CA THR A 85 8.35 14.43 -13.32
C THR A 85 7.23 15.34 -13.84
N THR A 86 7.60 16.43 -14.53
CA THR A 86 6.71 17.30 -15.31
C THR A 86 6.72 16.90 -16.78
#